data_AF-F2GAH2-F1
#
_entry.id   AF-F2GAH2-F1
#
_cell.length_a   1.000
_cell.length_b   1.000
_cell.length_c   1.000
_cell.angle_alpha   90.00
_cell.angle_beta   90.00
_cell.angle_gamma   90.00
#
_symmetry.space_group_name_H-M   'P 1'
#
loop_
_entity.id
_entity.type
_entity.pdbx_description
1 polymer ?
#
loop_
_entity_poly.entity_id
_entity_poly.type
_entity_poly.pdbx_seq_one_letter_code
_entity_poly.pdbx_strand_id
1 'polypeptide(L)' 'MVGQLVSVSISGREVARFLSQLIELRGKPKKVISDNGTEFSSKAMFFCSKETGIEVGFIQQPVLSRMHLSKA' A
#
# COMPACT_ATOMS: atom_id res chain seq x y z
N MET A 1 14.19 -9.90 10.06
CA MET A 1 14.71 -9.20 8.85
C MET A 1 13.58 -8.38 8.23
N VAL A 2 13.80 -7.12 7.88
CA VAL A 2 12.83 -6.23 7.20
C VAL A 2 13.19 -6.15 5.71
N GLY A 3 12.21 -6.15 4.82
CA GLY A 3 12.44 -5.89 3.40
C GLY A 3 12.41 -4.39 3.14
N GLN A 4 13.41 -3.85 2.43
CA GLN A 4 13.48 -2.42 2.11
C GLN A 4 13.71 -2.23 0.60
N LEU A 5 12.87 -1.40 -0.01
CA LEU A 5 13.00 -0.94 -1.40
C LEU A 5 13.31 0.55 -1.37
N VAL A 6 14.45 0.97 -1.92
CA VAL A 6 14.90 2.37 -1.93
C VAL A 6 15.15 2.80 -3.38
N SER A 7 14.47 3.86 -3.82
CA SER A 7 14.66 4.50 -5.12
C SER A 7 14.29 5.98 -5.02
N VAL A 8 14.85 6.81 -5.91
CA VAL A 8 14.51 8.25 -6.03
C VAL A 8 13.07 8.44 -6.51
N SER A 9 12.52 7.46 -7.24
CA SER A 9 11.11 7.42 -7.64
C SER A 9 10.68 5.96 -7.73
N ILE A 10 9.89 5.52 -6.76
CA ILE A 10 9.43 4.14 -6.70
C ILE A 10 8.20 4.02 -7.59
N SER A 11 8.27 3.18 -8.62
CA SER A 11 7.11 2.86 -9.44
C SER A 11 6.28 1.73 -8.84
N GLY A 12 4.98 1.71 -9.11
CA GLY A 12 4.14 0.60 -8.67
C GLY A 12 4.52 -0.77 -9.26
N ARG A 13 5.26 -0.80 -10.38
CA ARG A 13 5.85 -2.04 -10.92
C ARG A 13 7.01 -2.54 -10.05
N GLU A 14 7.84 -1.65 -9.55
CA GLU A 14 8.93 -2.02 -8.63
C GLU A 14 8.37 -2.53 -7.31
N VAL A 15 7.32 -1.89 -6.79
CA VAL A 15 6.60 -2.37 -5.60
C VAL A 15 6.00 -3.76 -5.85
N ALA A 16 5.31 -3.97 -6.97
CA ALA A 16 4.72 -5.27 -7.29
C ALA A 16 5.78 -6.38 -7.37
N ARG A 17 6.90 -6.13 -8.04
CA ARG A 17 8.00 -7.10 -8.13
C ARG A 17 8.59 -7.42 -6.76
N PHE A 18 8.85 -6.38 -5.97
CA PHE A 18 9.41 -6.54 -4.63
C PHE A 18 8.46 -7.32 -3.71
N LEU A 19 7.16 -7.04 -3.81
CA LEU A 19 6.14 -7.75 -3.06
C LEU A 19 6.08 -9.23 -3.46
N SER A 20 6.13 -9.54 -4.77
CA SER A 20 6.23 -10.93 -5.26
C SER A 20 7.44 -11.66 -4.68
N GLN A 21 8.62 -11.03 -4.68
CA GLN A 21 9.83 -11.62 -4.08
C GLN A 21 9.68 -11.86 -2.57
N LEU A 22 9.05 -10.93 -1.85
CA LEU A 22 8.79 -11.11 -0.43
C LEU A 22 7.82 -12.26 -0.15
N ILE A 23 6.82 -12.45 -1.01
CA ILE A 23 5.88 -13.57 -0.92
C ILE A 23 6.58 -14.91 -1.14
N GLU A 24 7.48 -15.00 -2.12
CA GLU A 24 8.27 -16.21 -2.36
C GLU A 24 9.16 -16.55 -1.16
N LEU A 25 9.76 -15.54 -0.54
CA LEU A 25 10.69 -15.73 0.58
C LEU A 25 10.00 -16.00 1.93
N ARG A 26 8.77 -15.50 2.13
CA ARG A 26 8.11 -15.50 3.46
C ARG A 26 6.75 -16.17 3.48
N GLY A 27 6.22 -16.52 2.32
CA GLY A 27 4.82 -16.86 2.15
C GLY A 27 3.92 -15.63 1.98
N LYS A 28 2.71 -15.91 1.51
CA LYS A 28 1.72 -14.91 1.13
C LYS A 28 1.05 -14.26 2.36
N PRO A 29 1.08 -12.93 2.50
CA PRO A 29 0.28 -12.24 3.52
C PRO A 29 -1.20 -12.24 3.14
N LYS A 30 -2.10 -12.18 4.13
CA LYS A 30 -3.55 -12.07 3.89
C LYS A 30 -3.93 -10.71 3.29
N LYS A 31 -3.30 -9.63 3.76
CA LYS A 31 -3.59 -8.25 3.35
C LYS A 31 -2.36 -7.38 3.50
N VAL A 32 -2.17 -6.44 2.57
CA VAL A 32 -1.17 -5.38 2.63
C VAL A 32 -1.91 -4.06 2.86
N ILE A 33 -1.49 -3.31 3.88
CA ILE A 33 -2.04 -1.98 4.17
C ILE A 33 -0.99 -0.94 3.79
N SER A 34 -1.33 -0.04 2.88
CA SER A 34 -0.49 1.08 2.46
C SER A 34 -1.08 2.41 2.94
N ASP A 35 -0.24 3.43 3.05
CA ASP A 35 -0.74 4.80 2.94
C ASP A 35 -1.33 5.06 1.54
N ASN A 36 -2.05 6.17 1.34
CA ASN A 36 -2.65 6.52 0.04
C ASN A 36 -1.61 6.91 -1.04
N GLY A 37 -0.38 6.39 -0.95
CA GLY A 37 0.64 6.52 -1.99
C GLY A 37 0.19 5.89 -3.32
N THR A 38 0.51 6.56 -4.42
CA THR A 38 0.12 6.14 -5.78
C THR A 38 0.80 4.86 -6.25
N GLU A 39 1.89 4.49 -5.59
CA GLU A 39 2.71 3.32 -5.85
C GLU A 39 1.88 2.04 -5.65
N PHE A 40 1.02 2.04 -4.62
CA PHE A 40 0.14 0.93 -4.26
C PHE A 40 -1.22 0.97 -4.98
N SER A 41 -1.57 2.08 -5.62
CA SER A 41 -2.81 2.24 -6.40
C SER A 41 -2.62 2.10 -7.93
N SER A 42 -1.42 1.70 -8.37
CA SER A 42 -1.11 1.55 -9.80
C SER A 42 -1.77 0.31 -10.45
N LYS A 43 -1.95 0.32 -11.78
CA LYS A 43 -2.42 -0.86 -12.53
C LYS A 43 -1.56 -2.10 -12.28
N ALA A 44 -0.24 -1.93 -12.14
CA ALA A 44 0.68 -3.03 -11.86
C ALA A 44 0.36 -3.71 -10.52
N MET A 45 0.06 -2.91 -9.49
CA MET A 45 -0.35 -3.44 -8.18
C MET A 45 -1.72 -4.09 -8.20
N PHE A 46 -2.65 -3.59 -9.02
CA PHE A 46 -3.94 -4.25 -9.24
C PHE A 46 -3.76 -5.66 -9.83
N PHE A 47 -2.96 -5.80 -10.90
CA PHE A 47 -2.68 -7.11 -11.49
C PHE A 47 -1.92 -8.04 -10.52
N CYS A 48 -0.90 -7.51 -9.83
CA CYS A 48 -0.18 -8.26 -8.80
C CYS A 48 -1.12 -8.78 -7.70
N SER A 49 -2.06 -7.96 -7.22
CA SER A 49 -3.08 -8.37 -6.26
C SER A 49 -3.98 -9.48 -6.79
N LYS A 50 -4.35 -9.45 -8.08
CA LYS A 50 -5.14 -10.50 -8.72
C LYS A 50 -4.37 -11.81 -8.88
N GLU A 51 -3.12 -11.75 -9.33
CA GLU A 51 -2.27 -12.91 -9.56
C GLU A 51 -1.87 -13.60 -8.26
N THR A 52 -1.50 -12.81 -7.24
CA THR A 52 -1.09 -13.33 -5.93
C THR A 52 -2.30 -13.60 -5.02
N GLY A 53 -3.46 -13.04 -5.33
CA GLY A 53 -4.67 -13.10 -4.51
C GLY A 53 -4.53 -12.38 -3.17
N ILE A 54 -3.72 -11.32 -3.10
CA ILE A 54 -3.51 -10.51 -1.91
C ILE A 54 -4.42 -9.31 -1.95
N GLU A 55 -5.09 -9.02 -0.83
CA GLU A 55 -5.89 -7.80 -0.69
C GLU A 55 -4.98 -6.59 -0.39
N VAL A 56 -5.15 -5.50 -1.14
CA VAL A 56 -4.47 -4.23 -0.88
C VAL A 56 -5.49 -3.27 -0.28
N GLY A 57 -5.24 -2.80 0.94
CA GLY A 57 -6.04 -1.80 1.62
C GLY A 57 -5.25 -0.51 1.82
N PHE A 58 -5.98 0.60 1.96
CA PHE A 58 -5.39 1.91 2.20
C PHE A 58 -5.83 2.46 3.56
N ILE A 59 -4.94 3.17 4.24
CA ILE A 59 -5.32 3.88 5.47
C ILE A 59 -6.26 5.05 5.13
N GLN A 60 -7.36 5.18 5.86
CA GLN A 60 -8.23 6.34 5.75
C GLN A 60 -7.63 7.49 6.55
N GLN A 61 -7.46 8.66 5.93
CA GLN A 61 -6.98 9.85 6.64
C GLN A 61 -8.02 10.26 7.70
N PRO A 62 -7.61 10.58 8.94
CA PRO A 62 -8.53 11.08 9.94
C PRO A 62 -9.00 12.48 9.50
N VAL A 63 -10.29 12.60 9.19
CA VAL A 63 -10.92 13.92 9.05
C VAL A 63 -10.87 14.63 10.40
N LEU A 64 -10.19 15.78 10.46
CA LEU A 64 -10.26 16.68 11.61
C LEU A 64 -11.72 17.13 11.78
N SER A 65 -12.38 16.66 12.85
CA SER A 65 -13.73 17.10 13.20
C SER A 65 -13.74 18.62 13.33
N ARG A 66 -14.52 19.29 12.48
CA ARG A 66 -14.74 20.74 12.49
C ARG A 66 -15.27 21.18 13.86
N MET A 67 -14.44 21.81 14.68
CA MET A 67 -14.88 22.50 15.90
C MET A 67 -15.90 23.58 15.51
N HIS A 68 -17.16 23.41 15.92
CA HIS A 68 -18.11 24.52 15.95
C HIS A 68 -17.90 25.30 17.24
N LEU A 69 -17.33 26.50 17.12
CA LEU A 69 -17.35 27.47 18.21
C LEU A 69 -18.73 28.12 18.23
N SER A 70 -19.59 27.75 19.20
CA SER A 70 -20.78 28.55 19.49
C SER A 70 -20.32 29.87 20.09
N LYS A 71 -20.66 30.99 19.44
CA LYS A 71 -20.46 32.32 20.01
C LYS A 71 -21.29 32.43 21.30
N ALA A 72 -20.65 32.99 22.33
CA ALA A 72 -21.32 33.54 23.51
C ALA A 72 -21.94 34.90 23.17
#